data_AF-A0A0J8VKV5-F1
#
_entry.id   AF-A0A0J8VKV5-F1
#
_cell.length_a   1.000
_cell.length_b   1.000
_cell.length_c   1.000
_cell.angle_alpha   90.00
_cell.angle_beta   90.00
_cell.angle_gamma   90.00
#
_symmetry.space_group_name_H-M   'P 1'
#
loop_
_entity.id
_entity.type
_entity.pdbx_description
1 polymer ?
#
loop_
_entity_poly.entity_id
_entity_poly.type
_entity_poly.pdbx_seq_one_letter_code
_entity_poly.pdbx_strand_id
1 'polypeptide(L)'
;MKFSLSQINTMIPSEFEQLREQGEEYRLDLSNSVTALLPVPQGWQVNAEYRSEFGGLFPVQCRFTPDGEALALCVCSPGEVSPVWLVVLLGADGTLVRVLHQSESLEPGAIGELLEKVAGMHRFNCTAGTVAKLLAQGVAA
;
A
#
# COMPACT_ATOMS: atom_id res chain seq x y z
N MET A 1 2.81 16.11 -9.63
CA MET A 1 3.28 15.47 -8.39
C MET A 1 4.21 16.43 -7.68
N LYS A 2 4.08 16.57 -6.35
CA LYS A 2 4.92 17.47 -5.53
C LYS A 2 6.23 16.81 -5.10
N PHE A 3 6.19 15.50 -4.84
CA PHE A 3 7.34 14.67 -4.51
C PHE A 3 7.62 13.66 -5.62
N SER A 4 8.89 13.55 -6.02
CA SER A 4 9.37 12.50 -6.92
C SER A 4 9.67 11.21 -6.17
N LEU A 5 9.78 10.09 -6.91
CA LEU A 5 10.21 8.82 -6.34
C LEU A 5 11.58 8.92 -5.65
N SER A 6 12.53 9.65 -6.25
CA SER A 6 13.86 9.83 -5.68
C SER A 6 13.82 10.59 -4.36
N GLN A 7 12.98 11.62 -4.23
CA GLN A 7 12.80 12.36 -2.97
C GLN A 7 12.19 11.46 -1.90
N ILE A 8 11.14 10.72 -2.24
CA ILE A 8 10.48 9.80 -1.31
C ILE A 8 11.47 8.73 -0.80
N ASN A 9 12.31 8.18 -1.68
CA ASN A 9 13.28 7.15 -1.32
C ASN A 9 14.50 7.66 -0.55
N THR A 10 14.70 8.98 -0.45
CA THR A 10 15.72 9.57 0.43
C THR A 10 15.19 9.90 1.82
N MET A 11 13.87 9.84 2.02
CA MET A 11 13.27 10.20 3.30
C MET A 11 13.47 9.12 4.35
N ILE A 12 13.74 9.53 5.58
CA ILE A 12 13.74 8.65 6.76
C ILE A 12 12.35 8.62 7.42
N PRO A 13 12.02 7.60 8.24
CA PRO A 13 10.69 7.48 8.85
C PRO A 13 10.19 8.75 9.56
N SER A 14 11.06 9.46 10.29
CA SER A 14 10.67 10.69 10.99
C SER A 14 10.31 11.84 10.05
N GLU A 15 10.82 11.87 8.82
CA GLU A 15 10.46 12.91 7.85
C GLU A 15 9.07 12.67 7.25
N PHE A 16 8.66 11.41 7.09
CA PHE A 16 7.27 11.08 6.75
C PHE A 16 6.32 11.58 7.84
N GLU A 17 6.68 11.34 9.09
CA GLU A 17 5.89 11.78 10.24
C GLU A 17 5.81 13.29 10.35
N GLN A 18 6.94 13.97 10.16
CA GLN A 18 6.98 15.42 10.17
C GLN A 18 6.07 16.04 9.09
N LEU A 19 5.99 15.45 7.89
CA LEU A 19 5.07 15.91 6.85
C LEU A 19 3.60 15.69 7.23
N ARG A 20 3.28 14.60 7.93
CA ARG A 20 1.94 14.36 8.48
C ARG A 20 1.59 15.44 9.53
N GLU A 21 2.53 15.79 10.39
CA GLU A 21 2.33 16.77 11.48
C GLU A 21 2.28 18.22 10.99
N GLN A 22 2.91 18.55 9.87
CA GLN A 22 2.91 19.90 9.28
C GLN A 22 1.53 20.35 8.78
N GLY A 23 0.60 19.40 8.57
CA GLY A 23 -0.79 19.70 8.25
C GLY A 23 -1.33 18.82 7.13
N GLU A 24 -2.66 18.89 6.95
CA GLU A 24 -3.38 17.99 6.04
C GLU A 24 -2.98 18.17 4.57
N GLU A 25 -2.62 19.39 4.15
CA GLU A 25 -2.18 19.66 2.78
C GLU A 25 -0.86 18.93 2.44
N TYR A 26 0.11 18.95 3.36
CA TYR A 26 1.39 18.26 3.16
C TYR A 26 1.22 16.75 3.10
N ARG A 27 0.38 16.21 3.99
CA ARG A 27 0.03 14.80 3.96
C ARG A 27 -0.67 14.43 2.66
N LEU A 28 -1.64 15.22 2.22
CA LEU A 28 -2.37 14.99 0.98
C LEU A 28 -1.44 15.01 -0.23
N ASP A 29 -0.53 15.98 -0.31
CA ASP A 29 0.42 16.05 -1.41
C ASP A 29 1.35 14.83 -1.45
N LEU A 30 1.81 14.36 -0.29
CA LEU A 30 2.63 13.15 -0.20
C LEU A 30 1.83 11.90 -0.60
N SER A 31 0.62 11.73 -0.05
CA SER A 31 -0.31 10.65 -0.40
C SER A 31 -0.64 10.63 -1.89
N ASN A 32 -0.89 11.79 -2.50
CA ASN A 32 -1.16 11.92 -3.93
C ASN A 32 0.07 11.58 -4.77
N SER A 33 1.26 12.00 -4.34
CA SER A 33 2.52 11.65 -5.00
C SER A 33 2.77 10.15 -4.96
N VAL A 34 2.60 9.48 -3.81
CA VAL A 34 2.75 8.02 -3.70
C VAL A 34 1.71 7.30 -4.55
N THR A 35 0.44 7.69 -4.45
CA THR A 35 -0.65 7.05 -5.22
C THR A 35 -0.40 7.11 -6.73
N ALA A 36 0.03 8.26 -7.24
CA ALA A 36 0.24 8.42 -8.68
C ALA A 36 1.55 7.76 -9.18
N LEU A 37 2.46 7.33 -8.28
CA LEU A 37 3.64 6.54 -8.64
C LEU A 37 3.32 5.05 -8.81
N LEU A 38 2.20 4.60 -8.27
CA LEU A 38 1.83 3.19 -8.23
C LEU A 38 0.82 2.86 -9.34
N PRO A 39 1.03 1.78 -10.11
CA PRO A 39 0.04 1.35 -11.09
C PRO A 39 -1.21 0.81 -10.39
N VAL A 40 -2.38 1.06 -10.99
CA VAL A 40 -3.66 0.54 -10.52
C VAL A 40 -4.12 -0.56 -11.47
N PRO A 41 -4.34 -1.80 -10.99
CA PRO A 41 -4.83 -2.87 -11.85
C PRO A 41 -6.18 -2.55 -12.50
N GLN A 42 -6.43 -3.12 -13.67
CA GLN A 42 -7.72 -2.94 -14.35
C GLN A 42 -8.89 -3.46 -13.48
N GLY A 43 -9.91 -2.62 -13.31
CA GLY A 43 -11.09 -2.92 -12.47
C GLY A 43 -10.85 -2.75 -10.97
N TRP A 44 -9.75 -2.07 -10.61
CA TRP A 44 -9.44 -1.70 -9.24
C TRP A 44 -9.47 -0.18 -9.08
N GLN A 45 -9.64 0.23 -7.83
CA GLN A 45 -9.63 1.60 -7.39
C GLN A 45 -8.50 1.78 -6.38
N VAL A 46 -7.94 2.98 -6.31
CA VAL A 46 -6.98 3.36 -5.28
C VAL A 46 -7.49 4.59 -4.53
N ASN A 47 -7.48 4.51 -3.21
CA ASN A 47 -7.82 5.61 -2.32
C ASN A 47 -6.69 5.78 -1.30
N ALA A 48 -6.19 7.00 -1.13
CA ALA A 48 -5.25 7.30 -0.06
C ALA A 48 -5.98 7.76 1.20
N GLU A 49 -5.44 7.40 2.36
CA GLU A 49 -5.90 7.97 3.62
C GLU A 49 -5.57 9.46 3.68
N TYR A 50 -6.56 10.25 4.08
CA TYR A 50 -6.40 11.69 4.26
C TYR A 50 -6.20 12.03 5.74
N ARG A 51 -6.98 11.39 6.62
CA ARG A 51 -6.94 11.59 8.07
C ARG A 51 -6.83 10.25 8.80
N SER A 52 -7.94 9.59 9.01
CA SER A 52 -8.00 8.37 9.81
C SER A 52 -9.04 7.39 9.28
N GLU A 53 -9.46 7.57 8.02
CA GLU A 53 -10.45 6.71 7.36
C GLU A 53 -10.00 5.23 7.35
N PHE A 54 -8.69 4.98 7.38
CA PHE A 54 -8.07 3.66 7.41
C PHE A 54 -7.33 3.35 8.72
N GLY A 55 -7.55 4.17 9.77
CA GLY A 55 -6.99 3.99 11.11
C GLY A 55 -5.91 5.00 11.51
N GLY A 56 -5.39 5.81 10.58
CA GLY A 56 -4.43 6.88 10.88
C GLY A 56 -3.04 6.39 11.29
N LEU A 57 -2.73 5.11 11.06
CA LEU A 57 -1.52 4.46 11.58
C LEU A 57 -0.24 4.90 10.87
N PHE A 58 -0.32 5.16 9.57
CA PHE A 58 0.84 5.48 8.73
C PHE A 58 0.74 6.91 8.18
N PRO A 59 1.86 7.61 7.99
CA PRO A 59 1.89 8.90 7.30
C PRO A 59 1.19 8.85 5.94
N VAL A 60 1.48 7.81 5.15
CA VAL A 60 0.77 7.49 3.92
C VAL A 60 0.26 6.06 3.98
N GLN A 61 -1.03 5.90 3.65
CA GLN A 61 -1.64 4.60 3.40
C GLN A 61 -2.49 4.66 2.13
N CYS A 62 -2.09 3.96 1.08
CA CYS A 62 -2.84 3.83 -0.17
C CYS A 62 -3.54 2.47 -0.20
N ARG A 63 -4.87 2.47 -0.25
CA ARG A 63 -5.70 1.25 -0.30
C ARG A 63 -6.17 0.99 -1.72
N PHE A 64 -5.83 -0.19 -2.21
CA PHE A 64 -6.22 -0.73 -3.51
C PHE A 64 -7.31 -1.77 -3.31
N THR A 65 -8.44 -1.60 -3.99
CA THR A 65 -9.60 -2.49 -3.89
C THR A 65 -10.14 -2.84 -5.27
N PRO A 66 -10.48 -4.10 -5.55
CA PRO A 66 -11.24 -4.47 -6.73
C PRO A 66 -12.69 -3.99 -6.61
N ASP A 67 -13.40 -3.91 -7.74
CA ASP A 67 -14.86 -3.78 -7.73
C ASP A 67 -15.50 -4.90 -6.87
N GLY A 68 -16.40 -4.53 -5.95
CA GLY A 68 -17.06 -5.46 -5.03
C GLY A 68 -16.32 -5.76 -3.72
N GLU A 69 -15.14 -5.15 -3.50
CA GLU A 69 -14.47 -5.04 -2.18
C GLU A 69 -14.21 -6.37 -1.43
N ALA A 70 -13.98 -7.48 -2.14
CA ALA A 70 -13.77 -8.80 -1.52
C ALA A 70 -12.43 -8.94 -0.76
N LEU A 71 -11.49 -8.03 -1.00
CA LEU A 71 -10.19 -7.91 -0.32
C LEU A 71 -9.63 -6.50 -0.56
N ALA A 72 -8.57 -6.13 0.18
CA ALA A 72 -7.82 -4.92 -0.11
C ALA A 72 -6.31 -5.14 0.02
N LEU A 73 -5.53 -4.39 -0.76
CA LEU A 73 -4.10 -4.23 -0.55
C LEU A 73 -3.82 -2.82 -0.06
N CYS A 74 -3.07 -2.67 1.03
CA CYS A 74 -2.62 -1.36 1.49
C CYS A 74 -1.11 -1.23 1.33
N VAL A 75 -0.68 -0.16 0.66
CA VAL A 75 0.71 0.28 0.64
C VAL A 75 0.88 1.31 1.75
N CYS A 76 1.72 0.99 2.74
CA CYS A 76 1.93 1.79 3.93
C CYS A 76 3.36 2.32 3.96
N SER A 77 3.54 3.62 4.23
CA SER A 77 4.86 4.24 4.30
C SER A 77 5.62 3.87 5.58
N PRO A 78 6.93 4.11 5.60
CA PRO A 78 7.68 4.26 6.83
C PRO A 78 7.07 5.34 7.74
N GLY A 79 7.31 5.20 9.04
CA GLY A 79 6.85 6.08 10.10
C GLY A 79 7.13 5.48 11.47
N GLU A 80 6.35 5.87 12.48
CA GLU A 80 6.50 5.35 13.85
C GLU A 80 6.15 3.86 13.96
N VAL A 81 5.17 3.41 13.18
CA VAL A 81 4.66 2.02 13.22
C VAL A 81 5.61 1.03 12.53
N SER A 82 6.28 1.46 11.46
CA SER A 82 7.17 0.63 10.66
C SER A 82 8.32 1.46 10.10
N PRO A 83 9.58 1.00 10.18
CA PRO A 83 10.71 1.71 9.57
C PRO A 83 10.79 1.53 8.04
N VAL A 84 9.98 0.65 7.46
CA VAL A 84 10.02 0.23 6.05
C VAL A 84 8.65 0.38 5.39
N TRP A 85 8.64 0.47 4.06
CA TRP A 85 7.42 0.35 3.26
C TRP A 85 6.84 -1.05 3.39
N LEU A 86 5.52 -1.14 3.53
CA LEU A 86 4.80 -2.40 3.63
C LEU A 86 3.73 -2.47 2.53
N VAL A 87 3.53 -3.67 1.97
CA VAL A 87 2.29 -4.00 1.27
C VAL A 87 1.56 -5.05 2.10
N VAL A 88 0.38 -4.72 2.59
CA VAL A 88 -0.43 -5.60 3.43
C VAL A 88 -1.70 -6.03 2.73
N LEU A 89 -2.09 -7.28 2.94
CA LEU A 89 -3.33 -7.87 2.46
C LEU A 89 -4.36 -7.86 3.58
N LEU A 90 -5.51 -7.27 3.29
CA LEU A 90 -6.67 -7.22 4.17
C LEU A 90 -7.79 -8.12 3.63
N GLY A 91 -8.54 -8.73 4.55
CA GLY A 91 -9.82 -9.37 4.24
C GLY A 91 -10.92 -8.35 3.97
N ALA A 92 -12.08 -8.82 3.49
CA ALA A 92 -13.26 -7.97 3.25
C ALA A 92 -13.76 -7.25 4.52
N ASP A 93 -13.47 -7.81 5.70
CA ASP A 93 -13.78 -7.23 7.01
C ASP A 93 -12.74 -6.21 7.50
N GLY A 94 -11.71 -5.92 6.69
CA GLY A 94 -10.60 -5.05 7.05
C GLY A 94 -9.54 -5.73 7.93
N THR A 95 -9.70 -7.02 8.28
CA THR A 95 -8.71 -7.73 9.10
C THR A 95 -7.41 -7.91 8.33
N LEU A 96 -6.28 -7.61 8.98
CA LEU A 96 -4.96 -7.91 8.43
C LEU A 96 -4.78 -9.43 8.27
N VAL A 97 -4.64 -9.87 7.03
CA VAL A 97 -4.40 -11.29 6.70
C VAL A 97 -2.90 -11.57 6.65
N ARG A 98 -2.12 -10.72 5.96
CA ARG A 98 -0.67 -10.94 5.77
C ARG A 98 0.06 -9.70 5.28
N VAL A 99 1.33 -9.55 5.65
CA VAL A 99 2.29 -8.66 4.96
C VAL A 99 2.88 -9.39 3.76
N LEU A 100 2.71 -8.84 2.55
CA LEU A 100 3.12 -9.46 1.29
C LEU A 100 4.46 -8.95 0.75
N HIS A 101 4.84 -7.72 1.10
CA HIS A 101 6.11 -7.12 0.68
C HIS A 101 6.59 -6.14 1.75
N GLN A 102 7.91 -6.03 1.90
CA GLN A 102 8.59 -5.08 2.77
C GLN A 102 9.85 -4.58 2.04
N SER A 103 10.09 -3.27 2.03
CA SER A 103 11.31 -2.68 1.47
C SER A 103 11.66 -1.35 2.17
N GLU A 104 12.95 -1.05 2.26
CA GLU A 104 13.44 0.25 2.75
C GLU A 104 13.08 1.40 1.81
N SER A 105 12.81 1.10 0.53
CA SER A 105 12.46 2.08 -0.48
C SER A 105 11.09 1.79 -1.10
N LEU A 106 10.44 2.83 -1.64
CA LEU A 106 9.26 2.64 -2.47
C LEU A 106 9.71 2.03 -3.81
N GLU A 107 9.18 0.85 -4.12
CA GLU A 107 9.49 0.10 -5.33
C GLU A 107 8.25 -0.06 -6.22
N PRO A 108 7.88 0.95 -7.04
CA PRO A 108 6.66 0.89 -7.84
C PRO A 108 6.56 -0.32 -8.77
N GLY A 109 7.69 -0.80 -9.30
CA GLY A 109 7.75 -2.00 -10.14
C GLY A 109 7.35 -3.26 -9.38
N ALA A 110 8.02 -3.56 -8.26
CA ALA A 110 7.73 -4.75 -7.45
C ALA A 110 6.33 -4.70 -6.84
N ILE A 111 5.90 -3.53 -6.36
CA ILE A 111 4.54 -3.33 -5.84
C ILE A 111 3.51 -3.51 -6.97
N GLY A 112 3.78 -2.98 -8.17
CA GLY A 112 2.90 -3.14 -9.32
C GLY A 112 2.74 -4.59 -9.77
N GLU A 113 3.83 -5.35 -9.84
CA GLU A 113 3.79 -6.78 -10.12
C GLU A 113 2.98 -7.55 -9.07
N LEU A 114 3.13 -7.19 -7.79
CA LEU A 114 2.36 -7.78 -6.71
C LEU A 114 0.86 -7.45 -6.82
N LEU A 115 0.53 -6.19 -7.10
CA LEU A 115 -0.86 -5.73 -7.32
C LEU A 115 -1.51 -6.50 -8.47
N GLU A 116 -0.84 -6.62 -9.61
CA GLU A 116 -1.35 -7.37 -10.77
C GLU A 116 -1.49 -8.87 -10.48
N LYS A 117 -0.55 -9.46 -9.74
CA LYS A 117 -0.62 -10.86 -9.35
C LYS A 117 -1.83 -11.14 -8.47
N VAL A 118 -2.11 -10.28 -7.49
CA VAL A 118 -3.30 -10.39 -6.64
C VAL A 118 -4.58 -10.10 -7.43
N ALA A 119 -4.57 -9.12 -8.33
CA ALA A 119 -5.69 -8.85 -9.24
C ALA A 119 -6.02 -10.06 -10.12
N GLY A 120 -5.00 -10.74 -10.65
CA GLY A 120 -5.14 -12.00 -11.36
C GLY A 120 -5.82 -13.07 -10.51
N MET A 121 -5.37 -13.29 -9.27
CA MET A 121 -5.99 -14.25 -8.35
C MET A 121 -7.45 -13.88 -8.00
N HIS A 122 -7.73 -12.59 -7.82
CA HIS A 122 -9.09 -12.09 -7.55
C HIS A 122 -10.05 -12.42 -8.69
N ARG A 123 -9.62 -12.32 -9.95
CA ARG A 123 -10.43 -12.71 -11.13
C ARG A 123 -10.83 -14.19 -11.13
N PHE A 124 -10.11 -15.04 -10.39
CA PHE A 124 -10.45 -16.45 -10.14
C PHE A 124 -11.18 -16.68 -8.82
N ASN A 125 -11.79 -15.63 -8.23
CA ASN A 125 -12.52 -15.68 -6.96
C ASN A 125 -11.67 -16.15 -5.76
N CYS A 126 -10.36 -15.90 -5.79
CA CYS A 126 -9.52 -16.19 -4.63
C CYS A 126 -9.84 -15.21 -3.49
N THR A 127 -10.18 -15.75 -2.32
CA THR A 127 -10.27 -14.96 -1.08
C THR A 127 -8.91 -14.45 -0.64
N ALA A 128 -8.86 -13.44 0.24
CA ALA A 128 -7.62 -12.98 0.84
C ALA A 128 -6.81 -14.12 1.52
N GLY A 129 -7.50 -15.06 2.19
CA GLY A 129 -6.85 -16.24 2.77
C GLY A 129 -6.25 -17.18 1.72
N THR A 130 -6.91 -17.35 0.57
CA THR A 130 -6.37 -18.13 -0.56
C THR A 130 -5.16 -17.44 -1.18
N VAL A 131 -5.25 -16.12 -1.42
CA VAL A 131 -4.13 -15.31 -1.94
C VAL A 131 -2.91 -15.44 -1.03
N ALA A 132 -3.09 -15.29 0.29
CA ALA A 132 -2.02 -15.39 1.26
C ALA A 132 -1.29 -16.75 1.20
N LYS A 133 -2.03 -17.85 1.02
CA LYS A 133 -1.48 -19.21 0.87
C LYS A 133 -0.72 -19.39 -0.44
N LEU A 134 -1.29 -18.96 -1.57
CA LEU A 134 -0.67 -19.10 -2.89
C LEU A 134 0.62 -18.28 -3.00
N LEU A 135 0.64 -17.08 -2.44
CA LEU A 135 1.86 -16.25 -2.41
C LEU A 135 2.92 -16.79 -1.45
N ALA A 136 2.56 -17.55 -0.41
CA ALA A 136 3.53 -18.23 0.45
C ALA A 136 4.29 -19.35 -0.27
N GLN A 137 3.63 -20.04 -1.20
CA GLN A 137 4.19 -21.18 -1.93
C GLN A 137 5.18 -20.78 -3.03
N GLY A 138 5.23 -19.48 -3.40
CA GLY A 138 6.16 -18.94 -4.39
C GLY A 138 7.55 -18.57 -3.84
N VAL A 139 7.78 -18.70 -2.53
CA VAL A 139 9.09 -18.52 -1.90
C VAL A 139 9.62 -19.90 -1.52
N ALA A 140 9.95 -20.71 -2.54
CA ALA A 140 10.94 -21.75 -2.35
C ALA A 140 12.31 -21.05 -2.37
N ALA A 141 13.07 -21.25 -1.29
CA ALA A 141 14.38 -20.66 -1.04
C ALA A 141 15.37 -20.86 -2.19
#